data_AF-A0A7S1BLX6-F1
#
_entry.id   AF-A0A7S1BLX6-F1
#
_cell.length_a   1.000
_cell.length_b   1.000
_cell.length_c   1.000
_cell.angle_alpha   90.00
_cell.angle_beta   90.00
_cell.angle_gamma   90.00
#
_symmetry.space_group_name_H-M   'P 1'
#
loop_
_entity.id
_entity.type
_entity.pdbx_description
1 polymer ?
#
loop_
_entity_poly.entity_id
_entity_poly.type
_entity_poly.pdbx_seq_one_letter_code
_entity_poly.pdbx_strand_id
1 'polypeptide(L)'
;MTADTVEPYVSIKFVGNEKAPHDIKTGKPVHYLSCKKTNTIRVSSNTKTLRIRWSVAGAFTVDMTRLVYSKWKDVPRSFGCHQQVAAQQYNTFIQKSSVSLSAVRKGGTRWKNPSKYSGKSPPDPLFSSNINLSQYSVGDEVVVYAVAKVDQQWKNQPTKVQPNVGPQTHIVNARTNPRWFHRISNGKFIRGRLHWISMPITLLIV
;
A
#
# COMPACT_ATOMS: atom_id res chain seq x y z
N MET A 1 -15.17 24.72 -4.32
CA MET A 1 -13.79 24.85 -3.80
C MET A 1 -13.27 23.44 -3.53
N THR A 2 -12.53 22.86 -4.48
CA THR A 2 -12.02 21.49 -4.44
C THR A 2 -10.62 21.49 -3.81
N ALA A 3 -10.53 21.14 -2.53
CA ALA A 3 -9.25 20.77 -1.95
C ALA A 3 -8.90 19.34 -2.41
N ASP A 4 -8.46 19.22 -3.67
CA ASP A 4 -7.98 17.97 -4.27
C ASP A 4 -6.56 17.67 -3.77
N THR A 5 -6.45 17.26 -2.51
CA THR A 5 -5.24 16.55 -2.08
C THR A 5 -5.20 15.17 -2.71
N VAL A 6 -4.06 14.85 -3.34
CA VAL A 6 -3.76 13.56 -3.97
C VAL A 6 -4.04 12.41 -3.00
N GLU A 7 -4.78 11.40 -3.45
CA GLU A 7 -5.01 10.16 -2.70
C GLU A 7 -3.67 9.48 -2.39
N PRO A 8 -3.42 9.03 -1.14
CA PRO A 8 -2.21 8.30 -0.83
C PRO A 8 -2.08 7.05 -1.71
N TYR A 9 -0.88 6.79 -2.21
CA TYR A 9 -0.61 5.61 -3.00
C TYR A 9 0.68 4.94 -2.56
N VAL A 10 0.71 3.62 -2.71
CA VAL A 10 1.85 2.77 -2.41
C VAL A 10 2.25 2.08 -3.69
N SER A 11 3.55 2.04 -3.99
CA SER A 11 4.04 1.45 -5.23
C SER A 11 5.35 0.72 -5.00
N ILE A 12 5.41 -0.54 -5.44
CA ILE A 12 6.65 -1.30 -5.44
C ILE A 12 7.52 -0.76 -6.57
N LYS A 13 8.77 -0.41 -6.25
CA LYS A 13 9.70 0.22 -7.20
C LYS A 13 10.79 -0.72 -7.67
N PHE A 14 11.27 -1.58 -6.79
CA PHE A 14 12.34 -2.52 -7.12
C PHE A 14 12.17 -3.86 -6.42
N VAL A 15 12.63 -4.90 -7.11
CA VAL A 15 12.64 -6.29 -6.68
C VAL A 15 14.04 -6.82 -6.91
N GLY A 16 14.78 -7.04 -5.84
CA GLY A 16 16.24 -7.13 -5.91
C GLY A 16 16.83 -5.87 -6.54
N ASN A 17 17.53 -6.07 -7.65
CA ASN A 17 18.13 -5.00 -8.44
C ASN A 17 17.27 -4.57 -9.64
N GLU A 18 16.19 -5.28 -9.93
CA GLU A 18 15.31 -5.00 -11.06
C GLU A 18 14.28 -3.95 -10.70
N LYS A 19 13.96 -3.08 -11.66
CA LYS A 19 12.86 -2.12 -11.53
C LYS A 19 11.55 -2.89 -11.70
N ALA A 20 10.62 -2.70 -10.76
CA ALA A 20 9.31 -3.32 -10.85
C ALA A 20 8.54 -2.78 -12.06
N PRO A 21 7.76 -3.62 -12.76
CA PRO A 21 6.91 -3.19 -13.87
C PRO A 21 5.94 -2.07 -13.42
N HIS A 22 5.71 -1.09 -14.31
CA HIS A 22 5.03 0.16 -13.97
C HIS A 22 3.56 -0.03 -13.57
N ASP A 23 3.15 0.80 -12.60
CA ASP A 23 2.10 0.46 -11.64
C ASP A 23 0.69 1.04 -11.96
N ILE A 24 0.53 1.83 -13.03
CA ILE A 24 -0.76 2.51 -13.30
C ILE A 24 -1.08 2.48 -14.79
N LYS A 25 -2.08 1.67 -15.17
CA LYS A 25 -2.74 1.76 -16.48
C LYS A 25 -4.11 2.39 -16.27
N THR A 26 -4.25 3.69 -16.55
CA THR A 26 -5.54 4.37 -16.53
C THR A 26 -6.43 3.89 -17.68
N GLY A 27 -7.73 3.70 -17.42
CA GLY A 27 -8.74 3.55 -18.48
C GLY A 27 -9.01 2.14 -19.01
N LYS A 28 -8.45 1.08 -18.42
CA LYS A 28 -8.82 -0.31 -18.77
C LYS A 28 -9.51 -1.01 -17.60
N PRO A 29 -10.61 -1.78 -17.83
CA PRO A 29 -11.18 -2.64 -16.80
C PRO A 29 -10.11 -3.63 -16.34
N VAL A 30 -9.89 -3.69 -15.03
CA VAL A 30 -8.86 -4.57 -14.49
C VAL A 30 -9.49 -5.76 -13.81
N HIS A 31 -9.33 -6.94 -14.42
CA HIS A 31 -9.78 -8.21 -13.86
C HIS A 31 -8.96 -8.59 -12.62
N TYR A 32 -9.56 -9.39 -11.72
CA TYR A 32 -9.01 -9.69 -10.39
C TYR A 32 -7.59 -10.30 -10.39
N LEU A 33 -7.19 -11.01 -11.47
CA LEU A 33 -5.84 -11.60 -11.66
C LEU A 33 -5.09 -11.07 -12.88
N SER A 34 -5.53 -9.99 -13.52
CA SER A 34 -4.79 -9.47 -14.69
C SER A 34 -3.33 -9.14 -14.34
N CYS A 35 -3.09 -8.56 -13.16
CA CYS A 35 -1.77 -8.26 -12.60
C CYS A 35 -0.96 -9.51 -12.27
N LYS A 36 -1.60 -10.66 -12.03
CA LYS A 36 -0.91 -11.92 -11.71
C LYS A 36 0.11 -12.26 -12.79
N LYS A 37 -0.27 -12.05 -14.07
CA LYS A 37 0.60 -12.30 -15.23
C LYS A 37 1.44 -11.09 -15.63
N THR A 38 0.87 -9.88 -15.57
CA THR A 38 1.55 -8.68 -16.11
C THR A 38 2.69 -8.17 -15.24
N ASN A 39 2.72 -8.51 -13.95
CA ASN A 39 3.74 -8.06 -13.00
C ASN A 39 4.54 -9.25 -12.43
N THR A 40 4.92 -10.20 -13.29
CA THR A 40 5.66 -11.39 -12.87
C THR A 40 7.16 -11.18 -12.99
N ILE A 41 7.89 -11.53 -11.93
CA ILE A 41 9.35 -11.56 -11.88
C ILE A 41 9.78 -12.98 -11.53
N ARG A 42 10.71 -13.52 -12.32
CA ARG A 42 11.27 -14.86 -12.06
C ARG A 42 12.36 -14.74 -11.01
N VAL A 43 12.30 -15.59 -9.99
CA VAL A 43 13.27 -15.62 -8.89
C VAL A 43 13.83 -17.02 -8.79
N SER A 44 15.15 -17.16 -8.82
CA SER A 44 15.80 -18.46 -8.63
C SER A 44 15.45 -19.05 -7.27
N SER A 45 15.11 -20.34 -7.23
CA SER A 45 14.88 -21.16 -6.04
C SER A 45 16.05 -21.19 -5.03
N ASN A 46 17.26 -20.86 -5.48
CA ASN A 46 18.43 -20.67 -4.61
C ASN A 46 18.38 -19.37 -3.80
N THR A 47 17.55 -18.40 -4.22
CA THR A 47 17.39 -17.11 -3.54
C THR A 47 16.55 -17.28 -2.28
N LYS A 48 17.20 -17.34 -1.12
CA LYS A 48 16.52 -17.47 0.19
C LYS A 48 15.97 -16.14 0.71
N THR A 49 16.60 -15.03 0.35
CA THR A 49 16.19 -13.69 0.75
C THR A 49 16.18 -12.76 -0.45
N LEU A 50 15.10 -11.97 -0.59
CA LEU A 50 14.96 -11.01 -1.67
C LEU A 50 14.66 -9.63 -1.12
N ARG A 51 15.43 -8.62 -1.54
CA ARG A 51 15.21 -7.23 -1.12
C ARG A 51 14.13 -6.59 -1.98
N ILE A 52 13.06 -6.10 -1.36
CA ILE A 52 12.01 -5.34 -2.04
C ILE A 52 12.09 -3.88 -1.59
N ARG A 53 11.94 -2.95 -2.54
CA ARG A 53 11.91 -1.51 -2.28
C ARG A 53 10.62 -0.91 -2.83
N TRP A 54 9.97 -0.07 -2.03
CA TRP A 54 8.69 0.54 -2.36
C TRP A 54 8.62 1.97 -1.86
N SER A 55 7.71 2.76 -2.43
CA SER A 55 7.46 4.13 -2.01
C SER A 55 6.03 4.32 -1.52
N VAL A 56 5.86 5.27 -0.59
CA VAL A 56 4.56 5.76 -0.14
C VAL A 56 4.50 7.25 -0.42
N ALA A 57 3.44 7.68 -1.11
CA ALA A 57 3.27 9.05 -1.57
C ALA A 57 1.83 9.53 -1.37
N GLY A 58 1.55 10.81 -1.66
CA GLY A 58 0.23 11.43 -1.43
C GLY A 58 -0.15 11.63 0.05
N ALA A 59 0.76 11.36 0.98
CA ALA A 59 0.59 11.53 2.43
C ALA A 59 1.68 12.43 3.01
N PHE A 60 1.51 12.98 4.21
CA PHE A 60 2.58 13.73 4.89
C PHE A 60 3.41 12.80 5.78
N THR A 61 2.73 11.98 6.58
CA THR A 61 3.35 11.05 7.52
C THR A 61 2.94 9.62 7.17
N VAL A 62 3.92 8.72 7.16
CA VAL A 62 3.74 7.27 7.04
C VAL A 62 3.84 6.69 8.44
N ASP A 63 2.69 6.45 9.08
CA ASP A 63 2.61 5.89 10.43
C ASP A 63 2.96 4.41 10.48
N MET A 64 2.72 3.69 9.38
CA MET A 64 3.10 2.30 9.21
C MET A 64 3.25 2.00 7.72
N THR A 65 4.29 1.29 7.35
CA THR A 65 4.36 0.60 6.06
C THR A 65 5.14 -0.69 6.15
N ARG A 66 4.73 -1.71 5.39
CA ARG A 66 5.35 -3.04 5.36
C ARG A 66 4.97 -3.80 4.09
N LEU A 67 5.64 -4.92 3.88
CA LEU A 67 5.29 -5.90 2.87
C LEU A 67 4.38 -6.98 3.48
N VAL A 68 3.45 -7.46 2.66
CA VAL A 68 2.58 -8.61 2.93
C VAL A 68 2.74 -9.57 1.76
N TYR A 69 3.10 -10.82 2.02
CA TYR A 69 3.36 -11.78 0.96
C TYR A 69 2.91 -13.19 1.32
N SER A 70 2.43 -13.94 0.32
CA SER A 70 1.91 -15.30 0.45
C SER A 70 1.85 -15.98 -0.92
N LYS A 71 1.49 -17.26 -1.00
CA LYS A 71 1.16 -17.87 -2.29
C LYS A 71 -0.14 -17.24 -2.82
N TRP A 72 -0.27 -17.10 -4.14
CA TRP A 72 -1.48 -16.55 -4.77
C TRP A 72 -2.76 -17.29 -4.38
N LYS A 73 -2.69 -18.61 -4.16
CA LYS A 73 -3.83 -19.44 -3.73
C LYS A 73 -4.41 -19.05 -2.36
N ASP A 74 -3.60 -18.41 -1.51
CA ASP A 74 -3.99 -18.04 -0.14
C ASP A 74 -4.61 -16.63 -0.05
N VAL A 75 -4.55 -15.88 -1.15
CA VAL A 75 -5.03 -14.50 -1.28
C VAL A 75 -6.56 -14.51 -1.37
N PRO A 76 -7.28 -13.81 -0.47
CA PRO A 76 -8.72 -13.67 -0.56
C PRO A 76 -9.11 -12.97 -1.86
N ARG A 77 -10.28 -13.29 -2.45
CA ARG A 77 -10.76 -12.61 -3.67
C ARG A 77 -10.90 -11.09 -3.54
N SER A 78 -11.09 -10.57 -2.33
CA SER A 78 -11.13 -9.14 -2.05
C SER A 78 -9.77 -8.47 -2.22
N PHE A 79 -8.69 -9.24 -2.17
CA PHE A 79 -7.34 -8.81 -2.54
C PHE A 79 -7.11 -9.17 -4.01
N GLY A 80 -6.69 -8.18 -4.78
CA GLY A 80 -6.48 -8.35 -6.22
C GLY A 80 -5.62 -7.22 -6.75
N CYS A 81 -5.77 -6.92 -8.03
CA CYS A 81 -4.89 -6.00 -8.74
C CYS A 81 -5.11 -4.51 -8.42
N HIS A 82 -6.31 -4.09 -8.03
CA HIS A 82 -6.61 -2.67 -7.75
C HIS A 82 -7.54 -2.41 -6.57
N GLN A 83 -7.94 -3.46 -5.86
CA GLN A 83 -8.92 -3.28 -4.79
C GLN A 83 -8.23 -2.86 -3.50
N GLN A 84 -8.47 -1.60 -3.11
CA GLN A 84 -8.31 -1.21 -1.73
C GLN A 84 -9.35 -1.96 -0.90
N VAL A 85 -8.91 -2.61 0.17
CA VAL A 85 -9.77 -3.48 0.98
C VAL A 85 -10.26 -2.78 2.24
N ALA A 86 -11.38 -3.26 2.79
CA ALA A 86 -11.83 -2.79 4.09
C ALA A 86 -10.82 -3.15 5.18
N ALA A 87 -10.73 -2.33 6.24
CA ALA A 87 -9.79 -2.55 7.33
C ALA A 87 -9.93 -3.94 7.98
N GLN A 88 -11.16 -4.44 8.13
CA GLN A 88 -11.44 -5.77 8.65
C GLN A 88 -10.89 -6.87 7.73
N GLN A 89 -11.14 -6.77 6.41
CA GLN A 89 -10.62 -7.74 5.43
C GLN A 89 -9.09 -7.77 5.43
N TYR A 90 -8.44 -6.61 5.57
CA TYR A 90 -6.99 -6.54 5.73
C TYR A 90 -6.52 -7.27 6.99
N ASN A 91 -7.13 -6.95 8.14
CA ASN A 91 -6.76 -7.55 9.43
C ASN A 91 -6.94 -9.07 9.43
N THR A 92 -8.03 -9.58 8.86
CA THR A 92 -8.26 -11.02 8.72
C THR A 92 -7.22 -11.67 7.79
N PHE A 93 -6.84 -11.00 6.69
CA PHE A 93 -5.85 -11.54 5.77
C PHE A 93 -4.47 -11.70 6.41
N ILE A 94 -3.98 -10.67 7.11
CA ILE A 94 -2.65 -10.69 7.73
C ILE A 94 -2.53 -11.63 8.95
N GLN A 95 -3.66 -12.13 9.46
CA GLN A 95 -3.69 -13.09 10.59
C GLN A 95 -3.59 -14.54 10.13
N LYS A 96 -3.69 -14.81 8.82
CA LYS A 96 -3.54 -16.17 8.29
C LYS A 96 -2.09 -16.64 8.45
N SER A 97 -1.89 -17.88 8.87
CA SER A 97 -0.56 -18.50 9.03
C SER A 97 0.22 -18.62 7.71
N SER A 98 -0.46 -18.70 6.57
CA SER A 98 0.15 -18.72 5.24
C SER A 98 0.66 -17.36 4.75
N VAL A 99 0.42 -16.29 5.52
CA VAL A 99 0.79 -14.92 5.16
C VAL A 99 2.01 -14.50 5.98
N SER A 100 3.04 -14.09 5.26
CA SER A 100 4.26 -13.55 5.84
C SER A 100 4.27 -12.02 5.77
N LEU A 101 4.88 -11.40 6.78
CA LEU A 101 4.90 -9.96 6.98
C LEU A 101 6.33 -9.48 7.18
N SER A 102 6.70 -8.39 6.52
CA SER A 102 7.96 -7.73 6.85
C SER A 102 7.85 -6.89 8.13
N ALA A 103 9.01 -6.52 8.68
CA ALA A 103 9.08 -5.52 9.73
C ALA A 103 8.37 -4.22 9.33
N VAL A 104 7.73 -3.58 10.30
CA VAL A 104 7.07 -2.28 10.13
C VAL A 104 8.11 -1.17 9.99
N ARG A 105 7.91 -0.31 9.00
CA ARG A 105 8.65 0.94 8.80
C ARG A 105 7.73 2.14 8.98
N LYS A 106 8.33 3.29 9.29
CA LYS A 106 7.64 4.59 9.47
C LYS A 106 8.50 5.69 8.85
N GLY A 107 7.92 6.84 8.52
CA GLY A 107 8.69 7.95 7.97
C GLY A 107 7.86 9.17 7.57
N GLY A 108 8.54 10.21 7.12
CA GLY A 108 7.91 11.39 6.51
C GLY A 108 8.12 11.40 5.00
N THR A 109 7.14 11.88 4.26
CA THR A 109 7.24 12.07 2.81
C THR A 109 7.82 13.44 2.47
N ARG A 110 7.92 13.74 1.17
CA ARG A 110 8.25 15.08 0.66
C ARG A 110 7.34 16.19 1.18
N TRP A 111 6.10 15.89 1.54
CA TRP A 111 5.16 16.90 2.02
C TRP A 111 5.45 17.33 3.47
N LYS A 112 6.09 16.45 4.25
CA LYS A 112 6.52 16.77 5.62
C LYS A 112 7.88 17.49 5.67
N ASN A 113 8.77 17.22 4.72
CA ASN A 113 10.04 17.93 4.61
C ASN A 113 10.43 18.08 3.13
N PRO A 114 9.94 19.13 2.44
CA PRO A 114 10.18 19.32 1.01
C PRO A 114 11.67 19.44 0.65
N SER A 115 12.45 20.11 1.49
CA SER A 115 13.89 20.33 1.28
C SER A 115 14.69 19.02 1.22
N LYS A 116 14.28 17.99 1.98
CA LYS A 116 14.94 16.68 1.98
C LYS A 116 14.88 15.98 0.62
N TYR A 117 13.85 16.28 -0.17
CA TYR A 117 13.50 15.60 -1.42
C TYR A 117 13.57 16.52 -2.66
N SER A 118 13.97 17.79 -2.52
CA SER A 118 14.17 18.66 -3.69
C SER A 118 15.32 18.16 -4.56
N GLY A 119 15.11 18.04 -5.86
CA GLY A 119 16.13 17.62 -6.83
C GLY A 119 16.52 16.13 -6.78
N LYS A 120 15.84 15.30 -5.98
CA LYS A 120 16.13 13.84 -5.88
C LYS A 120 15.11 13.01 -6.66
N SER A 121 15.62 12.00 -7.38
CA SER A 121 14.82 10.94 -7.98
C SER A 121 15.10 9.61 -7.27
N PRO A 122 14.07 8.89 -6.76
CA PRO A 122 12.66 9.25 -6.74
C PRO A 122 12.35 10.34 -5.68
N PRO A 123 11.36 11.21 -5.93
CA PRO A 123 11.00 12.31 -5.00
C PRO A 123 10.26 11.83 -3.75
N ASP A 124 9.90 10.55 -3.69
CA ASP A 124 9.17 9.93 -2.57
C ASP A 124 10.11 9.08 -1.70
N PRO A 125 9.81 8.91 -0.39
CA PRO A 125 10.61 8.06 0.48
C PRO A 125 10.64 6.62 -0.06
N LEU A 126 11.86 6.07 -0.17
CA LEU A 126 12.07 4.69 -0.56
C LEU A 126 12.28 3.83 0.69
N PHE A 127 11.30 2.99 0.99
CA PHE A 127 11.36 1.99 2.04
C PHE A 127 11.96 0.70 1.50
N SER A 128 12.56 -0.11 2.37
CA SER A 128 13.12 -1.41 1.97
C SER A 128 13.02 -2.46 3.06
N SER A 129 12.85 -3.71 2.64
CA SER A 129 12.90 -4.89 3.50
C SER A 129 13.32 -6.10 2.69
N ASN A 130 13.97 -7.05 3.37
CA ASN A 130 14.16 -8.39 2.83
C ASN A 130 12.91 -9.22 3.15
N ILE A 131 12.49 -10.04 2.18
CA ILE A 131 11.48 -11.09 2.38
C ILE A 131 12.19 -12.45 2.37
N ASN A 132 11.68 -13.38 3.18
CA ASN A 132 12.18 -14.75 3.24
C ASN A 132 11.41 -15.63 2.24
N LEU A 133 12.14 -16.21 1.30
CA LEU A 133 11.62 -17.09 0.26
C LEU A 133 11.92 -18.57 0.50
N SER A 134 12.60 -18.92 1.59
CA SER A 134 13.07 -20.28 1.87
C SER A 134 11.95 -21.32 1.99
N GLN A 135 10.73 -20.87 2.28
CA GLN A 135 9.53 -21.70 2.41
C GLN A 135 8.82 -22.00 1.07
N TYR A 136 9.28 -21.39 -0.03
CA TYR A 136 8.66 -21.55 -1.36
C TYR A 136 9.50 -22.49 -2.23
N SER A 137 8.80 -23.30 -3.02
CA SER A 137 9.38 -24.31 -3.92
C SER A 137 9.28 -23.86 -5.38
N VAL A 138 10.07 -24.48 -6.25
CA VAL A 138 9.99 -24.28 -7.71
C VAL A 138 8.54 -24.44 -8.18
N GLY A 139 8.07 -23.50 -8.99
CA GLY A 139 6.69 -23.43 -9.48
C GLY A 139 5.72 -22.64 -8.58
N ASP A 140 6.13 -22.26 -7.36
CA ASP A 140 5.29 -21.40 -6.53
C ASP A 140 5.17 -19.99 -7.12
N GLU A 141 3.94 -19.47 -7.09
CA GLU A 141 3.64 -18.08 -7.43
C GLU A 141 3.35 -17.29 -6.15
N VAL A 142 4.32 -16.50 -5.71
CA VAL A 142 4.25 -15.70 -4.49
C VAL A 142 3.79 -14.29 -4.84
N VAL A 143 2.70 -13.84 -4.22
CA VAL A 143 2.25 -12.45 -4.34
C VAL A 143 2.96 -11.58 -3.29
N VAL A 144 3.32 -10.35 -3.66
CA VAL A 144 3.85 -9.37 -2.70
C VAL A 144 3.09 -8.06 -2.85
N TYR A 145 2.53 -7.58 -1.73
CA TYR A 145 1.91 -6.27 -1.59
C TYR A 145 2.76 -5.37 -0.71
N ALA A 146 2.85 -4.09 -1.06
CA ALA A 146 3.27 -3.06 -0.13
C ALA A 146 2.03 -2.35 0.44
N VAL A 147 2.02 -2.14 1.75
CA VAL A 147 0.86 -1.58 2.47
C VAL A 147 1.29 -0.41 3.33
N ALA A 148 0.46 0.63 3.44
CA ALA A 148 0.71 1.76 4.32
C ALA A 148 -0.54 2.21 5.10
N LYS A 149 -0.32 2.73 6.32
CA LYS A 149 -1.22 3.61 7.06
C LYS A 149 -0.56 4.98 7.14
N VAL A 150 -1.33 6.03 6.91
CA VAL A 150 -0.81 7.38 6.76
C VAL A 150 -1.64 8.41 7.50
N ASP A 151 -0.99 9.49 7.90
CA ASP A 151 -1.60 10.66 8.53
C ASP A 151 -2.53 10.35 9.71
N GLN A 152 -2.28 9.26 10.45
CA GLN A 152 -3.18 8.75 11.49
C GLN A 152 -3.33 9.68 12.70
N GLN A 153 -2.39 10.61 12.87
CA GLN A 153 -2.44 11.63 13.93
C GLN A 153 -3.38 12.79 13.59
N TRP A 154 -3.79 12.96 12.33
CA TRP A 154 -4.64 14.09 11.93
C TRP A 154 -6.03 14.07 12.56
N LYS A 155 -6.49 12.90 13.04
CA LYS A 155 -7.77 12.80 13.74
C LYS A 155 -7.72 13.26 15.20
N ASN A 156 -6.53 13.48 15.73
CA ASN A 156 -6.35 13.75 17.15
C ASN A 156 -6.47 15.26 17.41
N GLN A 157 -7.40 15.61 18.29
CA GLN A 157 -7.53 16.97 18.84
C GLN A 157 -6.91 17.00 20.24
N PRO A 158 -6.15 18.05 20.62
CA PRO A 158 -5.67 18.22 21.99
C PRO A 158 -6.85 18.30 22.98
N THR A 159 -6.67 17.78 24.19
CA THR A 159 -7.75 17.65 25.19
C THR A 159 -8.32 18.97 25.71
N LYS A 160 -7.64 20.10 25.50
CA LYS A 160 -8.01 21.44 25.99
C LYS A 160 -8.49 22.39 24.88
N VAL A 161 -9.03 21.85 23.79
CA VAL A 161 -9.55 22.65 22.67
C VAL A 161 -11.05 22.39 22.51
N GLN A 162 -11.85 23.45 22.39
CA GLN A 162 -13.28 23.40 22.16
C GLN A 162 -13.64 24.02 20.78
N PRO A 163 -14.68 23.52 20.09
CA PRO A 163 -15.51 22.38 20.48
C PRO A 163 -14.74 21.05 20.35
N ASN A 164 -14.95 20.11 21.29
CA ASN A 164 -14.38 18.76 21.22
C ASN A 164 -15.16 17.88 20.23
N VAL A 165 -14.96 18.13 18.93
CA VAL A 165 -15.61 17.40 17.84
C VAL A 165 -14.56 16.64 17.03
N GLY A 166 -14.98 15.54 16.42
CA GLY A 166 -14.13 14.82 15.48
C GLY A 166 -13.74 15.68 14.27
N PRO A 167 -12.83 15.18 13.42
CA PRO A 167 -12.39 15.93 12.24
C PRO A 167 -13.55 16.35 11.34
N GLN A 168 -13.56 17.62 10.95
CA GLN A 168 -14.58 18.17 10.05
C GLN A 168 -14.20 18.03 8.56
N THR A 169 -12.91 17.92 8.26
CA THR A 169 -12.43 17.85 6.88
C THR A 169 -12.60 16.45 6.27
N HIS A 170 -13.11 16.38 5.05
CA HIS A 170 -13.25 15.14 4.28
C HIS A 170 -11.94 14.36 4.17
N ILE A 171 -10.81 15.04 3.96
CA ILE A 171 -9.49 14.40 3.81
C ILE A 171 -9.07 13.63 5.07
N VAL A 172 -9.23 14.24 6.24
CA VAL A 172 -8.83 13.62 7.51
C VAL A 172 -9.71 12.41 7.76
N ASN A 173 -11.03 12.57 7.61
CA ASN A 173 -11.96 11.46 7.76
C ASN A 173 -11.69 10.33 6.76
N ALA A 174 -11.39 10.66 5.50
CA ALA A 174 -11.11 9.67 4.46
C ALA A 174 -9.84 8.85 4.75
N ARG A 175 -8.84 9.40 5.45
CA ARG A 175 -7.56 8.71 5.74
C ARG A 175 -7.53 8.03 7.11
N THR A 176 -8.43 8.42 8.02
CA THR A 176 -8.35 8.02 9.43
C THR A 176 -9.59 7.31 9.97
N ASN A 177 -10.72 7.36 9.23
CA ASN A 177 -11.97 6.73 9.62
C ASN A 177 -12.50 5.80 8.50
N PRO A 178 -12.41 4.47 8.64
CA PRO A 178 -12.86 3.51 7.62
C PRO A 178 -14.39 3.46 7.44
N ARG A 179 -15.15 4.06 8.37
CA ARG A 179 -16.61 4.17 8.29
C ARG A 179 -17.06 5.48 7.66
N TRP A 180 -16.14 6.40 7.38
CA TRP A 180 -16.48 7.66 6.73
C TRP A 180 -17.01 7.41 5.32
N PHE A 181 -18.09 8.13 5.00
CA PHE A 181 -18.73 8.06 3.70
C PHE A 181 -19.34 9.42 3.37
N HIS A 182 -19.09 9.92 2.16
CA HIS A 182 -19.64 11.18 1.68
C HIS A 182 -20.04 11.05 0.21
N ARG A 183 -21.29 11.41 -0.12
CA ARG A 183 -21.80 11.45 -1.50
C ARG A 183 -21.62 12.85 -2.08
N ILE A 184 -21.09 12.89 -3.29
CA ILE A 184 -20.96 14.10 -4.11
C ILE A 184 -22.21 14.19 -4.99
N SER A 185 -22.65 15.41 -5.31
CA SER A 185 -23.87 15.69 -6.08
C SER A 185 -23.94 14.98 -7.44
N ASN A 186 -22.81 14.61 -8.03
CA ASN A 186 -22.72 13.88 -9.30
C ASN A 186 -22.82 12.35 -9.16
N GLY A 187 -23.32 11.84 -8.03
CA GLY A 187 -23.48 10.40 -7.77
C GLY A 187 -22.20 9.66 -7.38
N LYS A 188 -21.03 10.34 -7.38
CA LYS A 188 -19.77 9.77 -6.87
C LYS A 188 -19.75 9.80 -5.35
N PHE A 189 -18.92 8.96 -4.75
CA PHE A 189 -18.75 8.94 -3.30
C PHE A 189 -17.30 8.77 -2.90
N ILE A 190 -16.97 9.30 -1.72
CA ILE A 190 -15.69 9.12 -1.04
C ILE A 190 -15.94 8.18 0.11
N ARG A 191 -15.11 7.14 0.23
CA ARG A 191 -15.13 6.20 1.37
C ARG A 191 -13.79 6.26 2.08
N GLY A 192 -13.85 6.34 3.41
CA GLY A 192 -12.65 6.34 4.20
C GLY A 192 -11.94 4.98 4.23
N ARG A 193 -10.62 5.02 4.35
CA ARG A 193 -9.73 3.86 4.31
C ARG A 193 -8.58 4.05 5.29
N LEU A 194 -8.16 2.94 5.90
CA LEU A 194 -6.99 2.92 6.78
C LEU A 194 -5.74 2.38 6.10
N HIS A 195 -5.91 1.43 5.19
CA HIS A 195 -4.81 0.73 4.53
C HIS A 195 -4.79 1.10 3.05
N TRP A 196 -3.64 1.58 2.60
CA TRP A 196 -3.31 1.87 1.22
C TRP A 196 -2.43 0.74 0.70
N ILE A 197 -2.89 0.03 -0.32
CA ILE A 197 -2.28 -1.19 -0.83
C ILE A 197 -1.79 -0.94 -2.26
N SER A 198 -0.56 -1.36 -2.57
CA SER A 198 0.00 -1.29 -3.92
C SER A 198 -0.67 -2.27 -4.87
N MET A 199 -0.48 -2.11 -6.18
CA MET A 199 -0.62 -3.26 -7.07
C MET A 199 0.41 -4.32 -6.64
N PRO A 200 0.03 -5.60 -6.65
CA PRO A 200 0.99 -6.64 -6.30
C PRO A 200 1.98 -6.87 -7.44
N ILE A 201 3.11 -7.44 -7.05
CA ILE A 201 4.00 -8.18 -7.95
C ILE A 201 3.81 -9.68 -7.70
N THR A 202 4.03 -10.49 -8.73
CA THR A 202 4.13 -11.94 -8.64
C THR A 202 5.59 -12.33 -8.73
N LEU A 203 6.09 -13.11 -7.77
CA LEU A 203 7.36 -13.79 -7.85
C LEU A 203 7.10 -15.23 -8.28
N LEU A 204 7.59 -15.63 -9.44
CA LEU A 204 7.56 -17.01 -9.90
C LEU A 204 8.89 -17.66 -9.51
N ILE A 205 8.84 -18.66 -8.64
CA ILE A 205 10.04 -19.39 -8.22
C ILE A 205 10.44 -20.37 -9.33
N VAL A 206 11.64 -20.20 -9.87
CA VAL A 206 12.20 -21.00 -10.97
C VAL A 206 13.49 -21.72 -10.59
#